data_AF-A0A5N9A4Z6-F1
#
_entry.id   AF-A0A5N9A4Z6-F1
#
_cell.length_a   1.000
_cell.length_b   1.000
_cell.length_c   1.000
_cell.angle_alpha   90.00
_cell.angle_beta   90.00
_cell.angle_gamma   90.00
#
_symmetry.space_group_name_H-M   'P 1'
#
loop_
_entity.id
_entity.type
_entity.pdbx_description
1 polymer ?
#
loop_
_entity_poly.entity_id
_entity_poly.type
_entity_poly.pdbx_seq_one_letter_code
_entity_poly.pdbx_strand_id
1 'polypeptide(L)'
;MTRSICPECKTVIDAQIIIRDNKVYMRKRCPTHGWSEGIISSDAQMYVDSVKFNKPGTLPLEFSTEVKDGCPLDCGLCPEHKQHMCLALIEVNPGCNLDCPVCFANAGPGFSLTIDIDQMEFMLDRFVEIESNP
;
A
#
# COMPACT_ATOMS: atom_id res chain seq x y z
N MET A 1 15.13 -10.61 0.83
CA MET A 1 15.99 -9.40 0.71
C MET A 1 15.09 -8.18 0.83
N THR A 2 15.44 -7.20 1.67
CA THR A 2 14.62 -5.99 1.85
C THR A 2 14.79 -5.07 0.65
N ARG A 3 13.68 -4.62 0.05
CA ARG A 3 13.68 -3.67 -1.07
C ARG A 3 12.97 -2.38 -0.68
N SER A 4 13.28 -1.30 -1.37
CA SER A 4 12.66 0.02 -1.21
C SER A 4 12.65 0.75 -2.54
N ILE A 5 12.23 2.01 -2.52
CA ILE A 5 12.14 2.89 -3.69
C ILE A 5 13.17 4.03 -3.54
N CYS A 6 13.88 4.36 -4.62
CA CYS A 6 14.73 5.56 -4.67
C CYS A 6 13.88 6.82 -4.44
N PRO A 7 14.26 7.73 -3.53
CA PRO A 7 13.45 8.92 -3.25
C PRO A 7 13.36 9.86 -4.46
N GLU A 8 14.35 9.84 -5.35
CA GLU A 8 14.44 10.68 -6.55
C GLU A 8 13.73 10.02 -7.75
N CYS A 9 14.31 8.95 -8.32
CA CYS A 9 13.81 8.38 -9.58
C CYS A 9 12.76 7.29 -9.43
N LYS A 10 12.33 6.98 -8.20
CA LYS A 10 11.31 5.97 -7.88
C LYS A 10 11.59 4.54 -8.37
N THR A 11 12.81 4.23 -8.79
CA THR A 11 13.22 2.86 -9.12
C THR A 11 13.31 1.99 -7.87
N VAL A 12 12.97 0.70 -8.00
CA VAL A 12 13.13 -0.32 -6.96
C VAL A 12 14.61 -0.59 -6.73
N ILE A 13 15.05 -0.55 -5.48
CA ILE A 13 16.45 -0.72 -5.07
C ILE A 13 16.55 -1.54 -3.78
N ASP A 14 17.72 -2.15 -3.56
CA ASP A 14 18.00 -2.86 -2.32
C ASP A 14 18.09 -1.90 -1.13
N ALA A 15 17.59 -2.40 -0.01
CA ALA A 15 17.62 -1.69 1.26
C ALA A 15 18.03 -2.62 2.41
N GLN A 16 18.49 -2.01 3.49
CA GLN A 16 18.89 -2.68 4.72
C GLN A 16 18.28 -1.96 5.91
N ILE A 17 17.88 -2.72 6.92
CA ILE A 17 17.41 -2.18 8.19
C ILE A 17 18.59 -2.14 9.14
N ILE A 18 18.90 -0.97 9.67
CA ILE A 18 20.05 -0.71 10.53
C ILE A 18 19.57 -0.12 11.85
N ILE A 19 19.99 -0.71 12.95
CA ILE A 19 19.79 -0.13 14.28
C ILE A 19 21.04 0.70 14.61
N ARG A 20 20.86 2.00 14.89
CA ARG A 20 21.93 2.94 15.23
C ARG A 20 21.39 3.98 16.20
N ASP A 21 22.11 4.27 17.28
CA ASP A 21 21.76 5.30 18.27
C ASP A 21 20.30 5.21 18.79
N ASN A 22 19.86 3.99 19.16
CA ASN A 22 18.49 3.66 19.60
C ASN A 22 17.38 3.97 18.58
N LYS A 23 17.71 4.12 17.30
CA LYS A 23 16.76 4.34 16.20
C LYS A 23 16.92 3.27 15.14
N VAL A 24 15.89 3.08 14.34
CA VAL A 24 15.89 2.15 13.21
C VAL A 24 15.86 2.94 11.91
N TYR A 25 16.84 2.68 11.07
CA TYR A 25 17.03 3.32 9.77
C TYR A 25 16.80 2.30 8.66
N MET A 26 16.13 2.72 7.59
CA MET A 26 16.19 2.04 6.30
C MET A 26 17.26 2.72 5.44
N ARG A 27 18.38 2.04 5.24
CA ARG A 27 19.48 2.47 4.37
C ARG A 27 19.30 1.85 2.99
N LYS A 28 19.40 2.64 1.95
CA LYS A 28 19.21 2.21 0.56
C LYS A 28 20.26 2.85 -0.36
N ARG A 29 20.62 2.14 -1.44
CA ARG A 29 21.59 2.64 -2.43
C ARG A 29 20.99 2.57 -3.83
N CYS A 30 20.85 3.74 -4.45
CA CYS A 30 20.50 3.85 -5.85
C CYS A 30 21.78 3.89 -6.71
N PRO A 31 21.86 3.13 -7.82
CA PRO A 31 23.01 3.19 -8.72
C PRO A 31 23.26 4.59 -9.30
N THR A 32 22.21 5.40 -9.47
CA THR A 32 22.28 6.74 -10.05
C THR A 32 22.35 7.86 -8.99
N HIS A 33 21.60 7.75 -7.90
CA HIS A 33 21.49 8.81 -6.87
C HIS A 33 22.29 8.53 -5.59
N GLY A 34 23.01 7.41 -5.51
CA GLY A 34 23.88 7.10 -4.37
C GLY A 34 23.14 6.62 -3.13
N TRP A 35 23.70 6.87 -1.95
CA TRP A 35 23.18 6.42 -0.66
C TRP A 35 22.10 7.37 -0.13
N SER A 36 21.06 6.78 0.47
CA SER A 36 20.10 7.52 1.29
C SER A 36 19.69 6.69 2.51
N GLU A 37 19.34 7.38 3.59
CA GLU A 37 18.85 6.79 4.84
C GLU A 37 17.58 7.51 5.28
N GLY A 38 16.60 6.78 5.77
CA GLY A 38 15.41 7.32 6.41
C GLY A 38 15.17 6.63 7.75
N ILE A 39 14.74 7.38 8.77
CA ILE A 39 14.30 6.80 10.04
C ILE A 39 12.94 6.12 9.79
N ILE A 40 12.82 4.85 10.19
CA ILE A 40 11.56 4.10 10.16
C ILE A 40 10.99 3.83 11.55
N SER A 41 11.82 3.93 12.59
CA SER A 41 11.38 3.97 13.99
C SER A 41 12.36 4.81 14.82
N SER A 42 11.83 5.64 15.70
CA SER A 42 12.63 6.44 16.64
C SER A 42 13.04 5.67 17.91
N ASP A 43 12.51 4.47 18.11
CA ASP A 43 12.81 3.59 19.24
C ASP A 43 13.10 2.19 18.72
N ALA A 44 14.33 1.73 18.95
CA ALA A 44 14.79 0.42 18.50
C ALA A 44 14.18 -0.74 19.29
N GLN A 45 13.97 -0.56 20.61
CA GLN A 45 13.40 -1.59 21.46
C GLN A 45 11.93 -1.81 21.10
N MET A 46 11.16 -0.74 20.95
CA MET A 46 9.76 -0.81 20.49
C MET A 46 9.66 -1.48 19.12
N TYR A 47 10.56 -1.15 18.18
CA TYR A 47 10.55 -1.76 16.85
C TYR A 47 10.76 -3.28 16.92
N VAL A 48 11.75 -3.74 17.69
CA VAL A 48 12.02 -5.18 17.87
C VAL A 48 10.86 -5.88 18.59
N ASP A 49 10.30 -5.24 19.62
CA ASP A 49 9.16 -5.80 20.36
C ASP A 49 7.88 -5.85 19.52
N SER A 50 7.70 -4.93 18.57
CA SER A 50 6.52 -4.87 17.71
C SER A 50 6.33 -6.15 16.88
N VAL A 51 7.43 -6.84 16.54
CA VAL A 51 7.41 -8.08 15.76
C VAL A 51 6.61 -9.18 16.46
N LYS A 52 6.56 -9.16 17.80
CA LYS A 52 5.79 -10.13 18.60
C LYS A 52 4.28 -9.99 18.41
N PHE A 53 3.82 -8.81 17.98
CA PHE A 53 2.40 -8.50 17.76
C PHE A 53 2.01 -8.56 16.29
N ASN A 54 2.91 -8.99 15.40
CA ASN A 54 2.62 -9.07 13.99
C ASN A 54 1.56 -10.16 13.72
N LYS A 55 0.35 -9.75 13.35
CA LYS A 55 -0.72 -10.67 12.95
C LYS A 55 -0.28 -11.39 11.67
N PRO A 56 -0.26 -12.74 11.64
CA PRO A 56 0.01 -13.47 10.41
C PRO A 56 -0.92 -13.01 9.27
N GLY A 57 -0.35 -12.95 8.07
CA GLY A 57 -1.12 -12.72 6.85
C GLY A 57 -2.24 -13.74 6.71
N THR A 58 -3.45 -13.27 6.41
CA THR A 58 -4.56 -14.12 5.96
C THR A 58 -4.69 -13.91 4.46
N LEU A 59 -4.92 -14.98 3.70
CA LEU A 59 -5.08 -14.87 2.24
C LEU A 59 -6.56 -14.67 1.90
N PRO A 60 -6.87 -13.91 0.83
CA PRO A 60 -8.22 -13.90 0.26
C PRO A 60 -8.56 -15.28 -0.33
N LEU A 61 -9.82 -15.48 -0.71
CA LEU A 61 -10.20 -16.66 -1.49
C LEU A 61 -9.63 -16.62 -2.91
N GLU A 62 -9.61 -15.44 -3.52
CA GLU A 62 -9.18 -15.23 -4.90
C GLU A 62 -8.22 -14.05 -5.01
N PHE A 63 -7.36 -14.11 -6.03
CA PHE A 63 -6.46 -13.02 -6.40
C PHE A 63 -6.99 -12.33 -7.67
N SER A 64 -6.93 -11.00 -7.70
CA SER A 64 -7.44 -10.20 -8.82
C SER A 64 -6.40 -9.96 -9.92
N THR A 65 -5.11 -10.19 -9.64
CA THR A 65 -4.02 -9.90 -10.57
C THR A 65 -2.92 -10.96 -10.51
N GLU A 66 -2.10 -11.03 -11.57
CA GLU A 66 -0.91 -11.87 -11.64
C GLU A 66 0.34 -11.12 -11.14
N VAL A 67 1.40 -11.87 -10.82
CA VAL A 67 2.74 -11.30 -10.58
C VAL A 67 3.48 -11.23 -11.91
N LYS A 68 3.90 -10.03 -12.33
CA LYS A 68 4.68 -9.76 -13.54
C LYS A 68 6.06 -9.18 -13.18
N ASP A 69 6.10 -8.01 -12.56
CA ASP A 69 7.33 -7.25 -12.26
C ASP A 69 7.69 -7.20 -10.76
N GLY A 70 6.80 -7.72 -9.90
CA GLY A 70 6.87 -7.75 -8.44
C GLY A 70 6.44 -6.45 -7.76
N CYS A 71 6.18 -6.52 -6.44
CA CYS A 71 5.87 -5.34 -5.63
C CYS A 71 7.04 -4.33 -5.62
N PRO A 72 6.80 -3.02 -5.85
CA PRO A 72 5.50 -2.33 -5.91
C PRO A 72 4.92 -2.10 -7.33
N LEU A 73 5.49 -2.72 -8.36
CA LEU A 73 5.10 -2.49 -9.77
C LEU A 73 3.81 -3.25 -10.14
N ASP A 74 3.53 -4.37 -9.50
CA ASP A 74 2.30 -5.17 -9.70
C ASP A 74 1.19 -4.85 -8.69
N CYS A 75 0.90 -3.57 -8.45
CA CYS A 75 -0.09 -3.19 -7.43
C CYS A 75 -1.48 -3.81 -7.71
N GLY A 76 -2.05 -4.46 -6.70
CA GLY A 76 -3.30 -5.21 -6.78
C GLY A 76 -3.29 -6.38 -5.79
N LEU A 77 -4.41 -7.11 -5.71
CA LEU A 77 -4.53 -8.33 -4.90
C LEU A 77 -3.89 -9.51 -5.66
N CYS A 78 -2.56 -9.52 -5.78
CA CYS A 78 -1.80 -10.57 -6.45
C CYS A 78 -1.37 -11.69 -5.48
N PRO A 79 -0.87 -12.85 -5.96
CA PRO A 79 -0.38 -13.92 -5.10
C PRO A 79 0.74 -13.53 -4.10
N GLU A 80 1.51 -12.47 -4.39
CA GLU A 80 2.49 -11.91 -3.44
C GLU A 80 1.89 -10.93 -2.43
N HIS A 81 0.58 -10.65 -2.52
CA HIS A 81 -0.16 -9.87 -1.54
C HIS A 81 -0.50 -10.77 -0.34
N LYS A 82 0.28 -10.61 0.73
CA LYS A 82 0.26 -11.50 1.91
C LYS A 82 -0.82 -11.14 2.93
N GLN A 83 -1.83 -10.38 2.55
CA GLN A 83 -2.94 -10.02 3.42
C GLN A 83 -4.23 -9.94 2.62
N HIS A 84 -5.34 -10.28 3.24
CA HIS A 84 -6.67 -10.08 2.68
C HIS A 84 -7.08 -8.60 2.79
N MET A 85 -8.18 -8.22 2.17
CA MET A 85 -8.69 -6.86 2.25
C MET A 85 -9.39 -6.62 3.60
N CYS A 86 -8.67 -6.08 4.59
CA CYS A 86 -9.23 -5.74 5.91
C CYS A 86 -10.30 -4.64 5.87
N LEU A 87 -10.25 -3.74 4.88
CA LEU A 87 -11.19 -2.64 4.69
C LEU A 87 -11.28 -2.32 3.20
N ALA A 88 -12.47 -2.41 2.64
CA ALA A 88 -12.77 -1.94 1.30
C ALA A 88 -13.29 -0.49 1.34
N LEU A 89 -12.78 0.35 0.45
CA LEU A 89 -13.31 1.69 0.19
C LEU A 89 -13.80 1.72 -1.25
N ILE A 90 -15.11 1.82 -1.44
CA ILE A 90 -15.75 1.93 -2.76
C ILE A 90 -16.19 3.38 -2.94
N GLU A 91 -15.53 4.08 -3.87
CA GLU A 91 -15.89 5.44 -4.21
C GLU A 91 -17.09 5.43 -5.17
N VAL A 92 -18.26 5.81 -4.65
CA VAL A 92 -19.51 5.82 -5.42
C VAL A 92 -19.72 7.13 -6.21
N ASN A 93 -19.13 8.23 -5.74
CA ASN A 93 -19.25 9.55 -6.35
C ASN A 93 -18.09 10.46 -5.90
N PRO A 94 -17.21 10.90 -6.81
CA PRO A 94 -16.13 11.84 -6.50
C PRO A 94 -16.60 13.31 -6.46
N GLY A 95 -17.88 13.57 -6.74
CA GLY A 95 -18.46 14.91 -6.74
C GLY A 95 -18.50 15.52 -5.34
N CYS A 96 -17.69 16.56 -5.13
CA CYS A 96 -17.69 17.37 -3.91
C CYS A 96 -17.79 18.85 -4.28
N ASN A 97 -18.58 19.63 -3.53
CA ASN A 97 -18.71 21.07 -3.75
C ASN A 97 -17.64 21.91 -2.99
N LEU A 98 -16.61 21.24 -2.50
CA LEU A 98 -15.45 21.85 -1.82
C LEU A 98 -14.18 21.62 -2.63
N ASP A 99 -13.20 22.51 -2.48
CA ASP A 99 -11.89 22.44 -3.13
C ASP A 99 -10.78 22.48 -2.08
N CYS A 100 -10.77 21.45 -1.21
CA CYS A 100 -9.85 21.42 -0.09
C CYS A 100 -8.44 21.02 -0.55
N PRO A 101 -7.39 21.80 -0.23
CA PRO A 101 -6.00 21.50 -0.64
C PRO A 101 -5.40 20.25 0.03
N VAL A 102 -6.15 19.62 0.94
CA VAL A 102 -5.77 18.44 1.72
C VAL A 102 -6.67 17.23 1.43
N CYS A 103 -7.50 17.28 0.38
CA CYS A 103 -8.46 16.22 0.05
C CYS A 103 -7.75 14.93 -0.37
N PHE A 104 -7.80 13.89 0.48
CA PHE A 104 -7.23 12.58 0.15
C PHE A 104 -7.88 11.92 -1.07
N ALA A 105 -9.20 12.06 -1.22
CA ALA A 105 -9.96 11.49 -2.34
C ALA A 105 -9.75 12.27 -3.65
N ASN A 106 -9.07 13.43 -3.61
CA ASN A 106 -8.96 14.35 -4.74
C ASN A 106 -10.34 14.71 -5.36
N ALA A 107 -11.39 14.67 -4.52
CA ALA A 107 -12.76 15.00 -4.86
C ALA A 107 -12.93 16.52 -4.94
N GLY A 108 -13.68 16.99 -5.94
CA GLY A 108 -13.91 18.42 -6.14
C GLY A 108 -14.80 18.75 -7.33
N PRO A 109 -15.06 20.05 -7.58
CA PRO A 109 -15.90 20.49 -8.68
C PRO A 109 -15.27 20.16 -10.05
N GLY A 110 -16.08 19.68 -10.99
CA GLY A 110 -15.67 19.48 -12.39
C GLY A 110 -15.17 18.09 -12.76
N PHE A 111 -14.93 17.20 -11.79
CA PHE A 111 -14.69 15.78 -12.03
C PHE A 111 -15.85 14.95 -11.46
N SER A 112 -16.54 14.20 -12.32
CA SER A 112 -17.59 13.26 -11.89
C SER A 112 -17.41 11.95 -12.64
N LEU A 113 -17.05 10.91 -11.88
CA LEU A 113 -17.18 9.51 -12.24
C LEU A 113 -18.22 8.88 -11.30
N THR A 114 -19.41 9.48 -11.23
CA THR A 114 -20.52 8.83 -10.52
C THR A 114 -20.75 7.48 -11.17
N ILE A 115 -20.58 6.41 -10.41
CA ILE A 115 -20.84 5.06 -10.92
C ILE A 115 -22.35 4.82 -10.90
N ASP A 116 -22.85 4.01 -11.84
CA ASP A 116 -24.22 3.55 -11.80
C ASP A 116 -24.39 2.39 -10.80
N ILE A 117 -25.64 1.99 -10.58
CA ILE A 117 -25.97 0.91 -9.64
C ILE A 117 -25.34 -0.40 -10.10
N ASP A 118 -25.37 -0.71 -11.40
CA ASP A 118 -24.82 -1.95 -11.95
C ASP A 118 -23.31 -2.08 -11.68
N GLN A 119 -22.56 -0.98 -11.84
CA GLN A 119 -21.13 -0.93 -11.53
C GLN A 119 -20.87 -1.06 -10.01
N MET A 120 -21.72 -0.47 -9.16
CA MET A 120 -21.64 -0.60 -7.71
C MET A 120 -21.91 -2.05 -7.26
N GLU A 121 -22.95 -2.68 -7.80
CA GLU A 121 -23.29 -4.09 -7.55
C GLU A 121 -22.13 -5.00 -7.97
N PHE A 122 -21.57 -4.79 -9.16
CA PHE A 122 -20.39 -5.52 -9.62
C PHE A 122 -19.20 -5.39 -8.65
N MET A 123 -18.90 -4.18 -8.16
CA MET A 123 -17.80 -3.97 -7.21
C MET A 123 -18.05 -4.68 -5.87
N LEU A 124 -19.29 -4.66 -5.38
CA LEU A 124 -19.69 -5.34 -4.13
C LEU A 124 -19.62 -6.86 -4.29
N ASP A 125 -20.15 -7.40 -5.39
CA ASP A 125 -20.10 -8.83 -5.69
C ASP A 125 -18.66 -9.31 -5.78
N ARG A 126 -17.79 -8.57 -6.50
CA ARG A 126 -16.36 -8.90 -6.56
C ARG A 126 -15.69 -8.88 -5.19
N PHE A 127 -16.04 -7.93 -4.32
CA PHE A 127 -15.50 -7.89 -2.95
C PHE A 127 -15.93 -9.12 -2.13
N VAL A 128 -17.21 -9.49 -2.20
CA VAL A 128 -17.76 -10.69 -1.53
C VAL A 128 -17.14 -11.97 -2.07
N GLU A 129 -16.96 -12.09 -3.39
CA GLU A 129 -16.31 -13.26 -4.01
C GLU A 129 -14.86 -13.44 -3.54
N ILE A 130 -14.13 -12.34 -3.36
CA ILE A 130 -12.73 -12.35 -2.91
C ILE A 130 -12.60 -12.63 -1.41
N GLU A 131 -13.48 -12.07 -0.58
CA GLU A 131 -13.35 -12.07 0.89
C GLU A 131 -14.36 -12.97 1.62
N SER A 132 -15.28 -13.62 0.91
CA SER A 132 -16.42 -14.36 1.48
C SER A 132 -17.38 -13.51 2.31
N ASN A 133 -17.30 -13.64 3.64
CA ASN A 133 -18.15 -12.98 4.61
C ASN A 133 -17.26 -12.06 5.45
N PRO A 134 -16.88 -10.89 4.88
CA PRO A 134 -16.01 -9.93 5.53
C PRO A 134 -16.56 -9.41 6.86
#